data_AF-A0A935QRG3-F1
#
_entry.id   AF-A0A935QRG3-F1
#
_cell.length_a   1.000
_cell.length_b   1.000
_cell.length_c   1.000
_cell.angle_alpha   90.00
_cell.angle_beta   90.00
_cell.angle_gamma   90.00
#
_symmetry.space_group_name_H-M   'P 1'
#
loop_
_entity.id
_entity.type
_entity.pdbx_description
1 polymer ?
#
loop_
_entity_poly.entity_id
_entity_poly.type
_entity_poly.pdbx_seq_one_letter_code
_entity_poly.pdbx_strand_id
1 'polypeptide(L)'
;MKPKLLKLLPVVFALSALAGLGHASRHMTTVAAEVEAVVLTEDQLQLVIDSQRFVTRAGVVPTPGERDAGPLLNSYFAVEHHTPRVQPAAVSVWWAAEEVAIALKCQGAPRDERSTYLRCVDTLPDGDLSLLRTLLEYDTWSLTASGPLASPPNRQAAEEALGSAPWLNLIPLQHLAKLRIAQGMRRGDVVAALAEVRHLAELTLTTEDYLGLRIGLALLGIEHRGAEEALRLGLIQPGEWTSRPDEERYALRDAFDGMAAMAYGRAPEGALARLLAEVPNPVGLCETFTAGSEWLRAHRWMAQHRWPGEPDLEPRVRYLEEISASGRCDDARLMVSWRAQDQDIQHVRRLFIDHRHELWWDVDWRQDVARAAREEALAKLPYLRFYHLSDALLDTLQVSTIPGSS
;
A
#
# COMPACT_ATOMS: atom_id res chain seq x y z
N MET A 1 -43.15 -24.66 -26.93
CA MET A 1 -42.48 -23.37 -26.62
C MET A 1 -43.06 -22.28 -27.51
N LYS A 2 -43.53 -21.17 -26.95
CA LYS A 2 -44.25 -20.13 -27.72
C LYS A 2 -43.26 -19.27 -28.52
N PRO A 3 -43.43 -19.10 -29.85
CA PRO A 3 -42.52 -18.35 -30.74
C PRO A 3 -42.40 -16.84 -30.44
N LYS A 4 -43.16 -16.33 -29.47
CA LYS A 4 -43.07 -14.94 -29.00
C LYS A 4 -41.87 -14.70 -28.05
N LEU A 5 -41.37 -15.71 -27.35
CA LEU A 5 -40.20 -15.56 -26.46
C LEU A 5 -38.88 -15.39 -27.23
N LEU A 6 -38.74 -16.03 -28.40
CA LEU A 6 -37.54 -15.90 -29.25
C LEU A 6 -37.38 -14.50 -29.86
N LYS A 7 -38.46 -13.71 -30.00
CA LYS A 7 -38.40 -12.35 -30.55
C LYS A 7 -37.96 -11.30 -29.54
N LEU A 8 -38.00 -11.60 -28.24
CA LEU A 8 -37.61 -10.68 -27.17
C LEU A 8 -36.14 -10.85 -26.75
N LEU A 9 -35.53 -12.00 -27.05
CA LEU A 9 -34.12 -12.27 -26.74
C LEU A 9 -33.16 -11.20 -27.28
N PRO A 10 -33.24 -10.77 -28.57
CA PRO A 10 -32.33 -9.77 -29.13
C PRO A 10 -32.46 -8.40 -28.44
N VAL A 11 -33.67 -8.04 -28.01
CA VAL A 11 -33.94 -6.78 -27.31
C VAL A 11 -33.38 -6.81 -25.90
N VAL A 12 -33.52 -7.95 -25.19
CA VAL A 12 -32.92 -8.14 -23.87
C VAL A 12 -31.39 -8.10 -23.96
N PHE A 13 -30.79 -8.79 -24.93
CA PHE A 13 -29.33 -8.73 -25.15
C PHE A 13 -28.84 -7.32 -25.50
N ALA A 14 -29.58 -6.58 -26.33
CA ALA A 14 -29.24 -5.19 -26.67
C ALA A 14 -29.35 -4.26 -25.45
N LEU A 15 -30.38 -4.41 -24.61
CA LEU A 15 -30.55 -3.62 -23.39
C LEU A 15 -29.50 -3.96 -22.33
N SER A 16 -29.13 -5.23 -22.17
CA SER A 16 -28.03 -5.65 -21.29
C SER A 16 -26.68 -5.12 -21.77
N ALA A 17 -26.44 -5.13 -23.09
CA ALA A 17 -25.22 -4.55 -23.67
C ALA A 17 -25.17 -3.02 -23.48
N LEU A 18 -26.29 -2.31 -23.67
CA LEU A 18 -26.39 -0.87 -23.44
C LEU A 18 -26.26 -0.50 -21.95
N ALA A 19 -26.83 -1.30 -21.04
CA ALA A 19 -26.65 -1.12 -19.60
C ALA A 19 -25.20 -1.38 -19.17
N GLY A 20 -24.53 -2.39 -19.74
CA GLY A 20 -23.11 -2.65 -19.55
C GLY A 20 -22.23 -1.50 -20.05
N LEU A 21 -22.52 -0.96 -21.24
CA LEU A 21 -21.82 0.20 -21.80
C LEU A 21 -22.05 1.46 -20.97
N GLY A 22 -23.27 1.67 -20.46
CA GLY A 22 -23.59 2.79 -19.57
C GLY A 22 -22.88 2.70 -18.21
N HIS A 23 -22.72 1.48 -17.67
CA HIS A 23 -21.99 1.25 -16.42
C HIS A 23 -20.48 1.43 -16.61
N ALA A 24 -19.92 0.87 -17.70
CA ALA A 24 -18.52 1.06 -18.08
C ALA A 24 -18.21 2.54 -18.33
N SER A 25 -19.04 3.24 -19.09
CA SER A 25 -18.88 4.68 -19.35
C SER A 25 -18.96 5.52 -18.07
N ARG A 26 -19.91 5.24 -17.16
CA ARG A 26 -19.98 5.94 -15.87
C ARG A 26 -18.77 5.66 -15.00
N HIS A 27 -18.36 4.41 -14.90
CA HIS A 27 -17.18 4.03 -14.13
C HIS A 27 -15.92 4.71 -14.68
N MET A 28 -15.75 4.73 -16.01
CA MET A 28 -14.66 5.44 -16.69
C MET A 28 -14.72 6.97 -16.47
N THR A 29 -15.90 7.59 -16.53
CA THR A 29 -16.03 9.04 -16.23
C THR A 29 -15.79 9.37 -14.76
N THR A 30 -16.17 8.49 -13.82
CA THR A 30 -15.85 8.66 -12.40
C THR A 30 -14.36 8.51 -12.17
N VAL A 31 -13.72 7.49 -12.77
CA VAL A 31 -12.27 7.32 -12.72
C VAL A 31 -11.54 8.51 -13.35
N ALA A 32 -11.98 9.00 -14.52
CA ALA A 32 -11.39 10.18 -15.16
C ALA A 32 -11.53 11.46 -14.32
N ALA A 33 -12.72 11.72 -13.75
CA ALA A 33 -12.93 12.84 -12.84
C ALA A 33 -12.15 12.70 -11.53
N GLU A 34 -11.99 11.48 -11.01
CA GLU A 34 -11.17 11.18 -9.82
C GLU A 34 -9.67 11.25 -10.09
N VAL A 35 -9.23 10.97 -11.32
CA VAL A 35 -7.85 11.16 -11.79
C VAL A 35 -7.53 12.64 -11.97
N GLU A 36 -8.50 13.47 -12.37
CA GLU A 36 -8.34 14.93 -12.44
C GLU A 36 -8.41 15.63 -11.07
N ALA A 37 -9.09 15.05 -10.08
CA ALA A 37 -9.44 15.75 -8.84
C ALA A 37 -8.30 16.02 -7.84
N VAL A 38 -7.10 15.45 -8.03
CA VAL A 38 -5.98 15.68 -7.10
C VAL A 38 -4.68 15.80 -7.88
N VAL A 39 -4.45 16.97 -8.49
CA VAL A 39 -3.12 17.39 -8.92
C VAL A 39 -2.48 18.16 -7.76
N LEU A 40 -1.23 17.86 -7.43
CA LEU A 40 -0.47 18.62 -6.43
C LEU A 40 -0.50 20.10 -6.80
N THR A 41 -0.84 20.96 -5.84
CA THR A 41 -0.67 22.41 -6.00
C THR A 41 0.82 22.76 -6.03
N GLU A 42 1.19 23.97 -6.49
CA GLU A 42 2.58 24.43 -6.43
C GLU A 42 3.14 24.41 -4.99
N ASP A 43 2.33 24.80 -4.01
CA ASP A 43 2.74 24.74 -2.59
C ASP A 43 2.97 23.29 -2.12
N GLN A 44 2.12 22.35 -2.54
CA GLN A 44 2.29 20.93 -2.23
C GLN A 44 3.52 20.35 -2.93
N LEU A 45 3.78 20.71 -4.19
CA LEU A 45 4.99 20.31 -4.90
C LEU A 45 6.24 20.87 -4.21
N GLN A 46 6.21 22.12 -3.78
CA GLN A 46 7.32 22.73 -3.04
C GLN A 46 7.56 22.01 -1.71
N LEU A 47 6.49 21.67 -0.97
CA LEU A 47 6.59 20.88 0.25
C LEU A 47 7.25 19.52 -0.02
N VAL A 48 6.87 18.82 -1.10
CA VAL A 48 7.49 17.55 -1.47
C VAL A 48 8.98 17.71 -1.77
N ILE A 49 9.36 18.74 -2.53
CA ILE A 49 10.77 19.04 -2.84
C ILE A 49 11.55 19.33 -1.55
N ASP A 50 11.00 20.13 -0.64
CA ASP A 50 11.65 20.49 0.61
C ASP A 50 11.77 19.29 1.56
N SER A 51 10.74 18.44 1.62
CA SER A 51 10.78 17.15 2.31
C SER A 51 11.86 16.23 1.73
N GLN A 52 11.96 16.11 0.40
CA GLN A 52 13.00 15.33 -0.28
C GLN A 52 14.41 15.85 0.04
N ARG A 53 14.61 17.17 0.07
CA ARG A 53 15.87 17.79 0.51
C ARG A 53 16.17 17.53 1.97
N PHE A 54 15.17 17.61 2.83
CA PHE A 54 15.32 17.38 4.25
C PHE A 54 15.77 15.94 4.50
N VAL A 55 15.05 14.94 3.97
CA VAL A 55 15.35 13.52 4.22
C VAL A 55 16.69 13.10 3.66
N THR A 56 17.07 13.67 2.50
CA THR A 56 18.39 13.45 1.88
C THR A 56 19.51 14.02 2.76
N ARG A 57 19.35 15.26 3.25
CA ARG A 57 20.38 15.92 4.10
C ARG A 57 20.48 15.31 5.49
N ALA A 58 19.35 14.92 6.07
CA ALA A 58 19.28 14.31 7.39
C ALA A 58 19.72 12.84 7.38
N GLY A 59 19.97 12.24 6.20
CA GLY A 59 20.37 10.84 6.09
C GLY A 59 19.31 9.90 6.68
N VAL A 60 18.03 10.24 6.50
CA VAL A 60 16.91 9.48 7.09
C VAL A 60 16.81 8.10 6.44
N VAL A 61 17.01 8.04 5.12
CA VAL A 61 17.23 6.78 4.41
C VAL A 61 18.75 6.54 4.39
N PRO A 62 19.23 5.43 4.97
CA PRO A 62 20.64 5.09 4.93
C PRO A 62 21.14 5.06 3.48
N THR A 63 22.32 5.60 3.24
CA THR A 63 22.99 5.37 1.95
C THR A 63 23.28 3.88 1.84
N PRO A 64 23.02 3.24 0.69
CA PRO A 64 23.29 1.83 0.54
C PRO A 64 24.74 1.48 0.91
N GLY A 65 24.92 0.77 2.02
CA GLY A 65 26.20 0.19 2.42
C GLY A 65 26.49 -1.14 1.70
N GLU A 66 27.63 -1.73 2.01
CA GLU A 66 28.14 -2.89 1.27
C GLU A 66 27.43 -4.21 1.65
N ARG A 67 26.88 -4.30 2.87
CA ARG A 67 26.31 -5.55 3.38
C ARG A 67 24.79 -5.56 3.22
N ASP A 68 24.33 -6.40 2.31
CA ASP A 68 22.92 -6.57 1.99
C ASP A 68 22.28 -7.71 2.79
N ALA A 69 21.19 -7.40 3.50
CA ALA A 69 20.39 -8.33 4.28
C ALA A 69 19.46 -9.19 3.42
N GLY A 70 19.30 -8.89 2.13
CA GLY A 70 18.43 -9.63 1.19
C GLY A 70 18.63 -11.15 1.20
N PRO A 71 19.86 -11.68 1.12
CA PRO A 71 20.15 -13.12 1.27
C PRO A 71 19.60 -13.76 2.55
N LEU A 72 19.53 -13.02 3.64
CA LEU A 72 18.99 -13.49 4.92
C LEU A 72 17.47 -13.27 4.98
N LEU A 73 17.02 -12.03 4.80
CA LEU A 73 15.64 -11.59 5.01
C LEU A 73 14.66 -12.15 3.99
N ASN A 74 15.01 -12.22 2.71
CA ASN A 74 14.06 -12.64 1.67
C ASN A 74 13.61 -14.09 1.83
N SER A 75 14.38 -14.90 2.58
CA SER A 75 14.01 -16.28 2.92
C SER A 75 12.91 -16.39 3.98
N TYR A 76 12.62 -15.33 4.73
CA TYR A 76 11.63 -15.31 5.80
C TYR A 76 10.23 -14.89 5.37
N PHE A 77 10.08 -14.36 4.16
CA PHE A 77 8.83 -13.80 3.71
C PHE A 77 8.18 -14.69 2.65
N ALA A 78 6.91 -14.98 2.90
CA ALA A 78 6.07 -15.58 1.88
C ALA A 78 5.87 -14.58 0.75
N VAL A 79 6.01 -15.09 -0.47
CA VAL A 79 5.60 -14.38 -1.65
C VAL A 79 4.13 -14.71 -1.90
N GLU A 80 3.28 -13.72 -1.71
CA GLU A 80 1.85 -13.88 -1.94
C GLU A 80 1.58 -13.83 -3.45
N HIS A 81 0.91 -14.86 -3.97
CA HIS A 81 0.35 -14.85 -5.32
C HIS A 81 -1.16 -14.65 -5.22
N HIS A 82 -1.71 -13.71 -5.99
CA HIS A 82 -3.17 -13.50 -6.05
C HIS A 82 -3.94 -14.62 -6.75
N THR A 83 -3.26 -15.61 -7.33
CA THR A 83 -3.94 -16.78 -7.88
C THR A 83 -4.15 -17.80 -6.74
N PRO A 84 -5.41 -18.14 -6.38
CA PRO A 84 -5.72 -19.07 -5.28
C PRO A 84 -5.22 -20.51 -5.50
N ARG A 85 -4.50 -20.76 -6.61
CA ARG A 85 -3.99 -22.08 -7.00
C ARG A 85 -2.56 -22.34 -6.56
N VAL A 86 -1.79 -21.31 -6.22
CA VAL A 86 -0.45 -21.47 -5.67
C VAL A 86 -0.50 -20.98 -4.24
N GLN A 87 -0.72 -21.91 -3.30
CA GLN A 87 -0.50 -21.58 -1.89
C GLN A 87 0.95 -21.12 -1.78
N PRO A 88 1.22 -19.93 -1.21
CA PRO A 88 2.59 -19.56 -0.90
C PRO A 88 3.22 -20.70 -0.11
N ALA A 89 4.45 -21.07 -0.45
CA ALA A 89 5.26 -21.88 0.46
C ALA A 89 5.44 -21.02 1.72
N ALA A 90 4.56 -21.20 2.69
CA ALA A 90 4.53 -20.38 3.89
C ALA A 90 5.86 -20.61 4.61
N VAL A 91 6.68 -19.56 4.69
CA VAL A 91 7.79 -19.58 5.62
C VAL A 91 7.16 -19.48 7.01
N SER A 92 7.18 -20.59 7.73
CA SER A 92 6.57 -20.69 9.06
C SER A 92 7.51 -20.08 10.10
N VAL A 93 7.65 -18.76 10.06
CA VAL A 93 8.19 -18.03 11.21
C VAL A 93 7.08 -17.80 12.22
N TRP A 94 7.34 -18.17 13.47
CA TRP A 94 6.33 -18.12 14.53
C TRP A 94 5.78 -16.72 14.75
N TRP A 95 6.60 -15.67 14.58
CA TRP A 95 6.18 -14.27 14.73
C TRP A 95 5.30 -13.76 13.57
N ALA A 96 5.18 -14.51 12.47
CA ALA A 96 4.20 -14.25 11.41
C ALA A 96 2.89 -15.03 11.58
N ALA A 97 2.77 -15.88 12.61
CA ALA A 97 1.59 -16.69 12.83
C ALA A 97 0.36 -15.83 13.22
N GLU A 98 -0.83 -16.29 12.83
CA GLU A 98 -2.09 -15.58 13.10
C GLU A 98 -2.33 -15.40 14.61
N GLU A 99 -1.94 -16.40 15.41
CA GLU A 99 -2.06 -16.38 16.87
C GLU A 99 -1.24 -15.24 17.49
N VAL A 100 -0.08 -14.93 16.91
CA VAL A 100 0.74 -13.78 17.33
C VAL A 100 0.03 -12.47 17.00
N ALA A 101 -0.53 -12.35 15.80
CA ALA A 101 -1.31 -11.16 15.41
C ALA A 101 -2.51 -10.94 16.34
N ILE A 102 -3.18 -12.01 16.77
CA ILE A 102 -4.28 -11.97 17.74
C ILE A 102 -3.76 -11.55 19.12
N ALA A 103 -2.66 -12.12 19.60
CA ALA A 103 -2.07 -11.78 20.89
C ALA A 103 -1.67 -10.30 20.97
N LEU A 104 -1.07 -9.77 19.90
CA LEU A 104 -0.65 -8.37 19.80
C LEU A 104 -1.81 -7.36 19.85
N LYS A 105 -3.05 -7.79 19.57
CA LYS A 105 -4.24 -6.92 19.73
C LYS A 105 -4.61 -6.70 21.20
N CYS A 106 -4.05 -7.49 22.13
CA CYS A 106 -4.30 -7.38 23.56
C CYS A 106 -5.80 -7.50 23.92
N GLN A 107 -6.28 -8.73 24.14
CA GLN A 107 -7.71 -8.96 24.37
C GLN A 107 -8.24 -8.12 25.54
N GLY A 108 -9.29 -7.33 25.29
CA GLY A 108 -9.94 -6.46 26.28
C GLY A 108 -9.47 -5.01 26.28
N ALA A 109 -8.42 -4.66 25.52
CA ALA A 109 -8.04 -3.26 25.34
C ALA A 109 -9.00 -2.55 24.34
N PRO A 110 -9.26 -1.23 24.52
CA PRO A 110 -9.98 -0.43 23.54
C PRO A 110 -9.35 -0.57 22.14
N ARG A 111 -10.18 -0.77 21.12
CA ARG A 111 -9.73 -1.01 19.73
C ARG A 111 -9.04 0.21 19.10
N ASP A 112 -9.18 1.39 19.68
CA ASP A 112 -8.69 2.67 19.16
C ASP A 112 -7.26 3.02 19.56
N GLU A 113 -6.61 2.21 20.40
CA GLU A 113 -5.26 2.50 20.87
C GLU A 113 -4.18 1.81 20.02
N ARG A 114 -3.32 2.60 19.38
CA ARG A 114 -2.20 2.13 18.53
C ARG A 114 -1.04 1.44 19.30
N SER A 115 -1.23 1.22 20.60
CA SER A 115 -0.23 0.74 21.56
C SER A 115 -0.78 -0.32 22.51
N THR A 116 -1.89 -0.98 22.15
CA THR A 116 -2.52 -2.00 23.01
C THR A 116 -1.56 -3.11 23.43
N TYR A 117 -0.64 -3.53 22.54
CA TYR A 117 0.37 -4.57 22.85
C TYR A 117 1.27 -4.20 24.04
N LEU A 118 1.55 -2.91 24.25
CA LEU A 118 2.37 -2.43 25.37
C LEU A 118 1.67 -2.57 26.73
N ARG A 119 0.35 -2.74 26.75
CA ARG A 119 -0.43 -2.93 27.99
C ARG A 119 -0.45 -4.38 28.49
N CYS A 120 -0.05 -5.33 27.67
CA CYS A 120 -0.06 -6.73 28.02
C CYS A 120 1.22 -7.44 27.59
N VAL A 121 2.35 -6.73 27.73
CA VAL A 121 3.70 -7.26 27.49
C VAL A 121 3.90 -8.62 28.16
N ASP A 122 3.35 -8.83 29.36
CA ASP A 122 3.46 -10.08 30.13
C ASP A 122 2.71 -11.27 29.51
N THR A 123 1.73 -11.01 28.65
CA THR A 123 0.92 -12.05 28.00
C THR A 123 1.39 -12.41 26.59
N LEU A 124 2.28 -11.60 26.01
CA LEU A 124 2.76 -11.82 24.65
C LEU A 124 3.66 -13.05 24.58
N PRO A 125 3.59 -13.83 23.49
CA PRO A 125 4.43 -15.01 23.33
C PRO A 125 5.91 -14.65 23.38
N ASP A 126 6.69 -15.55 23.98
CA ASP A 126 8.14 -15.48 24.00
C ASP A 126 8.71 -16.42 22.92
N GLY A 127 9.87 -16.08 22.39
CA GLY A 127 10.49 -16.86 21.32
C GLY A 127 11.79 -16.23 20.86
N ASP A 128 12.50 -16.96 19.98
CA ASP A 128 13.77 -16.49 19.45
C ASP A 128 13.56 -15.33 18.47
N LEU A 129 14.11 -14.17 18.83
CA LEU A 129 14.15 -12.94 18.05
C LEU A 129 15.59 -12.51 17.71
N SER A 130 16.57 -13.42 17.87
CA SER A 130 18.01 -13.17 17.63
C SER A 130 18.33 -12.74 16.19
N LEU A 131 17.42 -12.99 15.25
CA LEU A 131 17.47 -12.43 13.90
C LEU A 131 17.69 -10.91 13.93
N LEU A 132 16.97 -10.16 14.77
CA LEU A 132 17.08 -8.70 14.81
C LEU A 132 18.47 -8.23 15.23
N ARG A 133 19.12 -8.94 16.14
CA ARG A 133 20.52 -8.68 16.50
C ARG A 133 21.46 -8.98 15.34
N THR A 134 21.22 -10.07 14.62
CA THR A 134 21.99 -10.44 13.42
C THR A 134 21.85 -9.36 12.33
N LEU A 135 20.68 -8.74 12.21
CA LEU A 135 20.44 -7.68 11.24
C LEU A 135 21.31 -6.45 11.45
N LEU A 136 21.78 -6.18 12.68
CA LEU A 136 22.72 -5.08 12.98
C LEU A 136 24.06 -5.18 12.20
N GLU A 137 24.35 -6.34 11.60
CA GLU A 137 25.51 -6.56 10.76
C GLU A 137 25.30 -6.17 9.29
N TYR A 138 24.12 -5.67 8.93
CA TYR A 138 23.79 -5.30 7.55
C TYR A 138 23.53 -3.80 7.44
N ASP A 139 23.75 -3.27 6.26
CA ASP A 139 23.63 -1.85 6.00
C ASP A 139 22.46 -1.55 5.05
N THR A 140 22.03 -2.55 4.27
CA THR A 140 20.96 -2.44 3.28
C THR A 140 20.09 -3.68 3.22
N TRP A 141 18.93 -3.55 2.58
CA TRP A 141 18.09 -4.68 2.24
C TRP A 141 17.57 -4.55 0.81
N SER A 142 18.13 -5.36 -0.09
CA SER A 142 17.62 -5.53 -1.44
C SER A 142 16.63 -6.69 -1.52
N LEU A 143 15.39 -6.38 -1.93
CA LEU A 143 14.37 -7.40 -2.18
C LEU A 143 14.72 -8.31 -3.36
N THR A 144 15.61 -7.87 -4.25
CA THR A 144 15.99 -8.61 -5.47
C THR A 144 17.33 -9.33 -5.36
N ALA A 145 18.07 -9.19 -4.25
CA ALA A 145 19.36 -9.86 -4.12
C ALA A 145 19.25 -11.38 -3.94
N SER A 146 18.13 -11.87 -3.41
CA SER A 146 17.89 -13.30 -3.23
C SER A 146 16.41 -13.63 -3.17
N GLY A 147 16.08 -14.93 -3.10
CA GLY A 147 14.71 -15.40 -2.91
C GLY A 147 13.86 -15.32 -4.18
N PRO A 148 12.52 -15.38 -4.05
CA PRO A 148 11.65 -15.55 -5.21
C PRO A 148 11.56 -14.31 -6.12
N LEU A 149 12.06 -13.16 -5.65
CA LEU A 149 12.13 -11.92 -6.44
C LEU A 149 13.48 -11.71 -7.14
N ALA A 150 14.49 -12.55 -6.89
CA ALA A 150 15.82 -12.39 -7.50
C ALA A 150 15.88 -12.74 -8.98
N SER A 151 14.90 -13.51 -9.48
CA SER A 151 14.74 -13.81 -10.89
C SER A 151 13.42 -13.21 -11.34
N PRO A 152 13.41 -11.98 -11.88
CA PRO A 152 12.19 -11.45 -12.47
C PRO A 152 11.70 -12.47 -13.51
N PRO A 153 10.39 -12.82 -13.54
CA PRO A 153 9.85 -13.59 -14.64
C PRO A 153 10.29 -12.94 -15.96
N ASN A 154 10.54 -13.72 -17.01
CA ASN A 154 10.88 -13.11 -18.30
C ASN A 154 9.80 -12.05 -18.64
N ARG A 155 10.18 -10.99 -19.35
CA ARG A 155 9.30 -9.83 -19.62
C ARG A 155 7.89 -10.23 -20.07
N GLN A 156 7.79 -11.29 -20.87
CA GLN A 156 6.54 -11.86 -21.35
C GLN A 156 5.69 -12.51 -20.23
N ALA A 157 6.31 -13.28 -19.33
CA ALA A 157 5.63 -13.80 -18.14
C ALA A 157 5.24 -12.67 -17.18
N ALA A 158 6.00 -11.57 -17.07
CA ALA A 158 5.61 -10.39 -16.30
C ALA A 158 4.39 -9.67 -16.91
N GLU A 159 4.34 -9.58 -18.24
CA GLU A 159 3.22 -9.01 -19.00
C GLU A 159 1.94 -9.87 -18.88
N GLU A 160 2.05 -11.19 -18.91
CA GLU A 160 0.91 -12.10 -18.68
C GLU A 160 0.51 -12.17 -17.20
N ALA A 161 1.50 -12.06 -16.32
CA ALA A 161 1.35 -12.12 -14.87
C ALA A 161 1.05 -10.77 -14.26
N LEU A 162 0.64 -9.75 -15.03
CA LEU A 162 0.17 -8.46 -14.50
C LEU A 162 -0.70 -8.79 -13.28
N GLY A 163 -1.76 -9.61 -13.39
CA GLY A 163 -2.61 -10.10 -12.28
C GLY A 163 -2.00 -10.85 -11.07
N SER A 164 -0.73 -11.25 -11.13
CA SER A 164 -0.12 -12.30 -10.29
C SER A 164 1.34 -12.04 -9.89
N ALA A 165 1.84 -10.81 -10.11
CA ALA A 165 3.19 -10.45 -9.73
C ALA A 165 3.40 -10.73 -8.22
N PRO A 166 4.48 -11.44 -7.87
CA PRO A 166 4.79 -11.75 -6.48
C PRO A 166 5.07 -10.47 -5.68
N TRP A 167 4.45 -10.33 -4.51
CA TRP A 167 4.78 -9.28 -3.53
C TRP A 167 5.16 -9.91 -2.19
N LEU A 168 6.13 -9.30 -1.50
CA LEU A 168 6.55 -9.74 -0.18
C LEU A 168 5.61 -9.16 0.87
N ASN A 169 4.98 -10.02 1.65
CA ASN A 169 4.18 -9.56 2.78
C ASN A 169 5.11 -9.13 3.93
N LEU A 170 5.33 -7.82 4.04
CA LEU A 170 6.21 -7.21 5.05
C LEU A 170 5.49 -6.90 6.38
N ILE A 171 4.16 -7.08 6.48
CA ILE A 171 3.38 -6.81 7.71
C ILE A 171 3.93 -7.56 8.93
N PRO A 172 4.33 -8.85 8.81
CA PRO A 172 4.93 -9.59 9.92
C PRO A 172 6.15 -8.91 10.59
N LEU A 173 6.87 -8.00 9.91
CA LEU A 173 7.93 -7.22 10.54
C LEU A 173 7.43 -6.32 11.68
N GLN A 174 6.21 -5.81 11.57
CA GLN A 174 5.59 -5.03 12.64
C GLN A 174 5.33 -5.91 13.87
N HIS A 175 4.92 -7.17 13.67
CA HIS A 175 4.76 -8.13 14.77
C HIS A 175 6.11 -8.41 15.43
N LEU A 176 7.14 -8.68 14.63
CA LEU A 176 8.50 -8.92 15.08
C LEU A 176 9.02 -7.77 15.97
N ALA A 177 8.83 -6.52 15.51
CA ALA A 177 9.24 -5.34 16.26
C ALA A 177 8.49 -5.16 17.59
N LYS A 178 7.16 -5.34 17.58
CA LYS A 178 6.34 -5.25 18.80
C LYS A 178 6.71 -6.30 19.84
N LEU A 179 6.89 -7.54 19.38
CA LEU A 179 7.35 -8.64 20.25
C LEU A 179 8.73 -8.34 20.83
N ARG A 180 9.65 -7.78 20.01
CA ARG A 180 11.00 -7.45 20.47
C ARG A 180 11.00 -6.39 21.57
N ILE A 181 10.23 -5.30 21.38
CA ILE A 181 10.08 -4.26 22.39
C ILE A 181 9.45 -4.82 23.67
N ALA A 182 8.38 -5.60 23.55
CA ALA A 182 7.73 -6.22 24.70
C ALA A 182 8.67 -7.16 25.47
N GLN A 183 9.45 -8.00 24.78
CA GLN A 183 10.49 -8.83 25.40
C GLN A 183 11.55 -7.94 26.09
N GLY A 184 11.96 -6.85 25.42
CA GLY A 184 12.81 -5.79 25.94
C GLY A 184 12.38 -5.28 27.31
N MET A 185 11.10 -4.92 27.40
CA MET A 185 10.48 -4.36 28.60
C MET A 185 10.39 -5.39 29.73
N ARG A 186 10.06 -6.65 29.42
CA ARG A 186 10.00 -7.72 30.43
C ARG A 186 11.36 -8.10 31.00
N ARG A 187 12.40 -8.10 30.16
CA ARG A 187 13.75 -8.60 30.51
C ARG A 187 14.71 -7.49 30.95
N GLY A 188 14.29 -6.23 30.87
CA GLY A 188 15.12 -5.08 31.22
C GLY A 188 16.19 -4.75 30.17
N ASP A 189 16.03 -5.21 28.91
CA ASP A 189 16.92 -4.92 27.79
C ASP A 189 16.27 -3.98 26.75
N VAL A 190 15.45 -3.04 27.22
CA VAL A 190 14.66 -2.13 26.37
C VAL A 190 15.51 -1.34 25.38
N VAL A 191 16.64 -0.77 25.82
CA VAL A 191 17.51 0.04 24.94
C VAL A 191 18.02 -0.78 23.75
N ALA A 192 18.43 -2.03 23.99
CA ALA A 192 18.85 -2.93 22.92
C ALA A 192 17.67 -3.26 21.98
N ALA A 193 16.49 -3.50 22.54
CA ALA A 193 15.28 -3.76 21.76
C ALA A 193 14.92 -2.59 20.83
N LEU A 194 14.98 -1.35 21.33
CA LEU A 194 14.70 -0.15 20.56
C LEU A 194 15.73 0.07 19.44
N ALA A 195 17.01 -0.20 19.72
CA ALA A 195 18.08 -0.14 18.71
C ALA A 195 17.89 -1.16 17.59
N GLU A 196 17.58 -2.41 17.95
CA GLU A 196 17.30 -3.48 17.00
C GLU A 196 16.07 -3.15 16.11
N VAL A 197 14.99 -2.60 16.69
CA VAL A 197 13.80 -2.20 15.91
C VAL A 197 14.06 -0.99 15.03
N ARG A 198 14.80 0.01 15.51
CA ARG A 198 15.20 1.16 14.67
C ARG A 198 16.01 0.69 13.48
N HIS A 199 16.97 -0.19 13.70
CA HIS A 199 17.82 -0.67 12.62
C HIS A 199 17.04 -1.52 11.60
N LEU A 200 16.09 -2.35 12.05
CA LEU A 200 15.15 -3.02 11.15
C LEU A 200 14.37 -2.00 10.31
N ALA A 201 13.89 -0.91 10.92
CA ALA A 201 13.20 0.15 10.19
C ALA A 201 14.09 0.77 9.11
N GLU A 202 15.34 1.10 9.46
CA GLU A 202 16.34 1.66 8.55
C GLU A 202 16.63 0.71 7.37
N LEU A 203 16.86 -0.59 7.62
CA LEU A 203 17.00 -1.59 6.56
C LEU A 203 15.75 -1.62 5.67
N THR A 204 14.56 -1.61 6.25
CA THR A 204 13.30 -1.63 5.49
C THR A 204 13.17 -0.38 4.60
N LEU A 205 13.64 0.79 5.05
CA LEU A 205 13.66 2.01 4.24
C LEU A 205 14.61 1.93 3.03
N THR A 206 15.68 1.13 3.09
CA THR A 206 16.64 0.97 1.98
C THR A 206 16.14 0.08 0.83
N THR A 207 15.00 -0.58 0.99
CA THR A 207 14.35 -1.36 -0.08
C THR A 207 13.90 -0.48 -1.25
N GLU A 208 13.67 0.81 -0.96
CA GLU A 208 13.19 1.84 -1.89
C GLU A 208 11.85 1.53 -2.57
N ASP A 209 11.10 0.52 -2.09
CA ASP A 209 9.74 0.20 -2.53
C ASP A 209 8.67 0.84 -1.62
N TYR A 210 7.43 0.94 -2.12
CA TYR A 210 6.35 1.61 -1.39
C TYR A 210 6.00 0.90 -0.10
N LEU A 211 5.85 -0.41 -0.16
CA LEU A 211 5.50 -1.19 1.01
C LEU A 211 6.64 -1.15 2.05
N GLY A 212 7.87 -1.32 1.60
CA GLY A 212 9.07 -1.21 2.43
C GLY A 212 9.13 0.12 3.17
N LEU A 213 8.91 1.24 2.48
CA LEU A 213 8.92 2.55 3.14
C LEU A 213 7.79 2.71 4.18
N ARG A 214 6.57 2.29 3.83
CA ARG A 214 5.41 2.36 4.74
C ARG A 214 5.63 1.50 5.99
N ILE A 215 6.20 0.31 5.82
CA ILE A 215 6.55 -0.57 6.94
C ILE A 215 7.70 0.03 7.74
N GLY A 216 8.74 0.56 7.12
CA GLY A 216 9.83 1.27 7.81
C GLY A 216 9.32 2.43 8.68
N LEU A 217 8.44 3.28 8.16
CA LEU A 217 7.76 4.33 8.94
C LEU A 217 6.93 3.76 10.10
N ALA A 218 6.18 2.67 9.87
CA ALA A 218 5.41 2.01 10.91
C ALA A 218 6.32 1.47 12.02
N LEU A 219 7.48 0.90 11.67
CA LEU A 219 8.49 0.40 12.60
C LEU A 219 9.12 1.53 13.43
N LEU A 220 9.46 2.68 12.83
CA LEU A 220 9.87 3.88 13.57
C LEU A 220 8.76 4.38 14.50
N GLY A 221 7.49 4.24 14.08
CA GLY A 221 6.34 4.49 14.93
C GLY A 221 6.28 3.58 16.16
N ILE A 222 6.51 2.28 15.95
CA ILE A 222 6.52 1.26 17.00
C ILE A 222 7.66 1.52 17.98
N GLU A 223 8.87 1.79 17.48
CA GLU A 223 10.04 2.16 18.27
C GLU A 223 9.79 3.39 19.14
N HIS A 224 9.28 4.48 18.55
CA HIS A 224 8.98 5.70 19.28
C HIS A 224 8.01 5.46 20.45
N ARG A 225 6.88 4.78 20.20
CA ARG A 225 5.88 4.48 21.23
C ARG A 225 6.42 3.54 22.32
N GLY A 226 7.28 2.59 21.94
CA GLY A 226 7.97 1.72 22.90
C GLY A 226 8.91 2.51 23.81
N ALA A 227 9.65 3.48 23.27
CA ALA A 227 10.52 4.35 24.05
C ALA A 227 9.74 5.26 25.02
N GLU A 228 8.66 5.89 24.54
CA GLU A 228 7.78 6.71 25.38
C GLU A 228 7.21 5.92 26.55
N GLU A 229 6.72 4.71 26.29
CA GLU A 229 6.15 3.86 27.33
C GLU A 229 7.21 3.36 28.31
N ALA A 230 8.41 3.01 27.82
CA ALA A 230 9.51 2.61 28.68
C ALA A 230 9.97 3.74 29.62
N LEU A 231 10.03 4.99 29.13
CA LEU A 231 10.28 6.17 29.95
C LEU A 231 9.16 6.36 30.98
N ARG A 232 7.89 6.25 30.56
CA ARG A 232 6.72 6.38 31.44
C ARG A 232 6.72 5.35 32.57
N LEU A 233 7.18 4.13 32.29
CA LEU A 233 7.30 3.04 33.26
C LEU A 233 8.59 3.07 34.07
N GLY A 234 9.52 3.98 33.78
CA GLY A 234 10.83 4.07 34.44
C GLY A 234 11.76 2.89 34.12
N LEU A 235 11.54 2.20 33.00
CA LEU A 235 12.39 1.09 32.53
C LEU A 235 13.69 1.59 31.89
N ILE A 236 13.69 2.84 31.42
CA ILE A 236 14.86 3.57 30.93
C ILE A 236 14.84 4.99 31.51
N GLN A 237 16.01 5.62 31.62
CA GLN A 237 16.18 7.01 32.07
C GLN A 237 16.13 7.99 30.90
N PRO A 238 15.74 9.27 31.14
CA PRO A 238 15.87 10.32 30.14
C PRO A 238 17.32 10.42 29.63
N GLY A 239 17.49 10.35 28.30
CA GLY A 239 18.80 10.41 27.65
C GLY A 239 19.46 9.05 27.37
N GLU A 240 18.99 7.94 27.96
CA GLU A 240 19.48 6.60 27.59
C GLU A 240 19.06 6.19 26.18
N TRP A 241 17.96 6.77 25.70
CA TRP A 241 17.47 6.60 24.35
C TRP A 241 16.93 7.93 23.82
N THR A 242 17.07 8.13 22.51
CA THR A 242 16.49 9.29 21.81
C THR A 242 15.88 8.78 20.52
N SER A 243 14.55 8.74 20.46
CA SER A 243 13.78 8.43 19.25
C SER A 243 14.09 9.41 18.13
N ARG A 244 13.92 9.00 16.87
CA ARG A 244 14.00 9.97 15.77
C ARG A 244 12.92 11.05 15.95
N PRO A 245 13.23 12.33 15.67
CA PRO A 245 12.24 13.40 15.71
C PRO A 245 11.04 13.11 14.80
N ASP A 246 9.86 13.53 15.22
CA ASP A 246 8.63 13.40 14.42
C ASP A 246 8.75 14.10 13.07
N GLU A 247 9.43 15.23 13.03
CA GLU A 247 9.73 15.97 11.79
C GLU A 247 10.41 15.08 10.75
N GLU A 248 11.35 14.22 11.14
CA GLU A 248 12.00 13.30 10.20
C GLU A 248 11.04 12.28 9.62
N ARG A 249 10.15 11.72 10.45
CA ARG A 249 9.16 10.73 9.99
C ARG A 249 8.12 11.37 9.08
N TYR A 250 7.65 12.58 9.41
CA TYR A 250 6.70 13.30 8.57
C TYR A 250 7.32 13.72 7.25
N ALA A 251 8.54 14.27 7.27
CA ALA A 251 9.26 14.60 6.04
C ALA A 251 9.47 13.37 5.16
N LEU A 252 9.82 12.20 5.73
CA LEU A 252 9.95 10.96 4.98
C LEU A 252 8.64 10.49 4.36
N ARG A 253 7.54 10.56 5.10
CA ARG A 253 6.20 10.27 4.57
C ARG A 253 5.85 11.21 3.42
N ASP A 254 5.98 12.51 3.63
CA ASP A 254 5.55 13.53 2.66
C ASP A 254 6.42 13.50 1.39
N ALA A 255 7.74 13.30 1.55
CA ALA A 255 8.67 13.08 0.44
C ALA A 255 8.22 11.91 -0.44
N PHE A 256 7.77 10.83 0.18
CA PHE A 256 7.39 9.61 -0.51
C PHE A 256 5.99 9.66 -1.13
N ASP A 257 4.98 10.12 -0.37
CA ASP A 257 3.62 10.28 -0.88
C ASP A 257 3.58 11.26 -2.06
N GLY A 258 4.43 12.30 -2.01
CA GLY A 258 4.65 13.22 -3.13
C GLY A 258 5.29 12.58 -4.36
N MET A 259 6.26 11.69 -4.16
CA MET A 259 6.86 10.91 -5.24
C MET A 259 5.85 9.97 -5.88
N ALA A 260 5.08 9.24 -5.08
CA ALA A 260 3.97 8.43 -5.58
C ALA A 260 2.98 9.28 -6.39
N ALA A 261 2.59 10.47 -5.91
CA ALA A 261 1.74 11.39 -6.67
C ALA A 261 2.34 11.76 -8.04
N MET A 262 3.65 12.04 -8.12
CA MET A 262 4.34 12.28 -9.39
C MET A 262 4.31 11.06 -10.32
N ALA A 263 4.52 9.83 -9.81
CA ALA A 263 4.43 8.59 -10.58
C ALA A 263 3.08 8.43 -11.27
N TYR A 264 2.02 8.69 -10.50
CA TYR A 264 0.65 8.58 -10.98
C TYR A 264 0.24 9.78 -11.82
N GLY A 265 1.16 10.66 -12.25
CA GLY A 265 0.88 11.87 -13.03
C GLY A 265 -0.09 12.84 -12.35
N ARG A 266 -0.10 12.84 -11.02
CA ARG A 266 -0.88 13.75 -10.17
C ARG A 266 -0.06 14.97 -9.77
N ALA A 267 0.92 15.35 -10.57
CA ALA A 267 1.74 16.53 -10.34
C ALA A 267 1.67 17.45 -11.57
N PRO A 268 1.93 18.76 -11.42
CA PRO A 268 2.04 19.68 -12.54
C PRO A 268 3.04 19.19 -13.59
N GLU A 269 2.84 19.60 -14.84
CA GLU A 269 3.79 19.31 -15.92
C GLU A 269 5.20 19.81 -15.54
N GLY A 270 6.21 18.97 -15.75
CA GLY A 270 7.60 19.29 -15.39
C GLY A 270 7.94 19.18 -13.90
N ALA A 271 7.00 18.82 -13.03
CA ALA A 271 7.23 18.69 -11.59
C ALA A 271 8.39 17.72 -11.24
N LEU A 272 8.45 16.56 -11.88
CA LEU A 272 9.54 15.61 -11.66
C LEU A 272 10.88 16.18 -12.15
N ALA A 273 10.90 16.83 -13.31
CA ALA A 273 12.12 17.42 -13.85
C ALA A 273 12.67 18.49 -12.90
N ARG A 274 11.78 19.30 -12.33
CA ARG A 274 12.11 20.27 -11.28
C ARG A 274 12.65 19.57 -10.02
N LEU A 275 11.96 18.55 -9.52
CA LEU A 275 12.45 17.77 -8.37
C LEU A 275 13.84 17.20 -8.64
N LEU A 276 14.06 16.54 -9.77
CA LEU A 276 15.33 15.91 -10.11
C LEU A 276 16.47 16.90 -10.34
N ALA A 277 16.15 18.15 -10.71
CA ALA A 277 17.12 19.24 -10.76
C ALA A 277 17.52 19.73 -9.36
N GLU A 278 16.62 19.65 -8.39
CA GLU A 278 16.82 20.12 -7.02
C GLU A 278 17.32 19.02 -6.06
N VAL A 279 17.02 17.75 -6.36
CA VAL A 279 17.32 16.55 -5.57
C VAL A 279 17.77 15.44 -6.52
N PRO A 280 19.09 15.17 -6.65
CA PRO A 280 19.61 14.24 -7.65
C PRO A 280 19.13 12.79 -7.49
N ASN A 281 18.92 12.35 -6.24
CA ASN A 281 18.51 10.99 -5.86
C ASN A 281 17.36 11.07 -4.83
N PRO A 282 16.15 11.44 -5.24
CA PRO A 282 15.02 11.53 -4.32
C PRO A 282 14.63 10.13 -3.84
N VAL A 283 14.24 10.04 -2.57
CA VAL A 283 13.78 8.80 -1.95
C VAL A 283 12.53 8.30 -2.67
N GLY A 284 12.50 7.01 -3.00
CA GLY A 284 11.37 6.37 -3.68
C GLY A 284 11.29 6.63 -5.18
N LEU A 285 12.35 7.18 -5.80
CA LEU A 285 12.42 7.41 -7.25
C LEU A 285 12.17 6.14 -8.07
N CYS A 286 12.81 5.04 -7.68
CA CYS A 286 12.72 3.81 -8.47
C CYS A 286 11.35 3.17 -8.39
N GLU A 287 10.75 3.09 -7.20
CA GLU A 287 9.36 2.68 -7.06
C GLU A 287 8.39 3.59 -7.82
N THR A 288 8.62 4.90 -7.78
CA THR A 288 7.84 5.88 -8.52
C THR A 288 7.88 5.60 -10.02
N PHE A 289 9.04 5.25 -10.56
CA PHE A 289 9.16 4.86 -11.97
C PHE A 289 8.51 3.52 -12.24
N THR A 290 8.64 2.54 -11.34
CA THR A 290 7.93 1.27 -11.47
C THR A 290 6.43 1.47 -11.57
N ALA A 291 5.85 2.14 -10.57
CA ALA A 291 4.44 2.48 -10.48
C ALA A 291 3.97 3.27 -11.70
N GLY A 292 4.74 4.30 -12.08
CA GLY A 292 4.48 5.15 -13.23
C GLY A 292 4.52 4.37 -14.55
N SER A 293 5.43 3.42 -14.72
CA SER A 293 5.58 2.60 -15.94
C SER A 293 4.42 1.61 -16.14
N GLU A 294 3.82 1.14 -15.05
CA GLU A 294 2.63 0.28 -15.07
C GLU A 294 1.38 1.10 -15.37
N TRP A 295 1.25 2.24 -14.69
CA TRP A 295 0.19 3.20 -14.96
C TRP A 295 0.25 3.69 -16.42
N LEU A 296 1.45 3.97 -16.92
CA LEU A 296 1.76 4.25 -18.31
C LEU A 296 1.26 3.14 -19.23
N ARG A 297 1.51 1.86 -18.94
CA ARG A 297 1.06 0.75 -19.79
C ARG A 297 -0.46 0.69 -19.88
N ALA A 298 -1.16 0.82 -18.76
CA ALA A 298 -2.62 0.89 -18.74
C ALA A 298 -3.13 2.10 -19.57
N HIS A 299 -2.50 3.26 -19.39
CA HIS A 299 -2.86 4.49 -20.09
C HIS A 299 -2.48 4.48 -21.56
N ARG A 300 -1.41 3.79 -21.96
CA ARG A 300 -1.01 3.61 -23.36
C ARG A 300 -2.07 2.79 -24.10
N TRP A 301 -2.59 1.73 -23.48
CA TRP A 301 -3.71 0.99 -24.06
C TRP A 301 -4.94 1.89 -24.24
N MET A 302 -5.28 2.70 -23.22
CA MET A 302 -6.40 3.65 -23.29
C MET A 302 -6.15 4.75 -24.34
N ALA A 303 -4.94 5.29 -24.44
CA ALA A 303 -4.55 6.29 -25.42
C ALA A 303 -4.68 5.75 -26.86
N GLN A 304 -4.25 4.50 -27.09
CA GLN A 304 -4.34 3.83 -28.38
C GLN A 304 -5.79 3.44 -28.76
N HIS A 305 -6.68 3.30 -27.78
CA HIS A 305 -8.08 2.90 -27.98
C HIS A 305 -9.08 3.96 -27.49
N ARG A 306 -8.71 5.25 -27.63
CA ARG A 306 -9.47 6.40 -27.15
C ARG A 306 -10.88 6.45 -27.73
N TRP A 307 -11.89 6.60 -26.87
CA TRP A 307 -13.27 6.83 -27.29
C TRP A 307 -13.50 8.31 -27.62
N PRO A 308 -14.46 8.65 -28.51
CA PRO A 308 -14.81 10.03 -28.76
C PRO A 308 -15.21 10.76 -27.47
N GLY A 309 -14.50 11.85 -27.15
CA GLY A 309 -14.74 12.69 -25.97
C GLY A 309 -13.87 12.38 -24.75
N GLU A 310 -13.08 11.31 -24.76
CA GLU A 310 -12.08 11.06 -23.70
C GLU A 310 -10.89 12.03 -23.82
N PRO A 311 -10.17 12.34 -22.72
CA PRO A 311 -8.95 13.16 -22.78
C PRO A 311 -7.85 12.48 -23.59
N ASP A 312 -6.97 13.28 -24.20
CA ASP A 312 -5.77 12.77 -24.87
C ASP A 312 -4.71 12.42 -23.82
N LEU A 313 -4.42 11.13 -23.68
CA LEU A 313 -3.45 10.62 -22.71
C LEU A 313 -2.04 10.49 -23.31
N GLU A 314 -1.86 10.68 -24.62
CA GLU A 314 -0.60 10.46 -25.33
C GLU A 314 0.57 11.33 -24.81
N PRO A 315 0.40 12.63 -24.47
CA PRO A 315 1.47 13.43 -23.90
C PRO A 315 1.98 12.88 -22.56
N ARG A 316 1.06 12.39 -21.72
CA ARG A 316 1.37 11.79 -20.41
C ARG A 316 2.08 10.45 -20.56
N VAL A 317 1.67 9.67 -21.56
CA VAL A 317 2.32 8.41 -21.92
C VAL A 317 3.79 8.67 -22.30
N ARG A 318 4.04 9.61 -23.22
CA ARG A 318 5.39 9.97 -23.66
C ARG A 318 6.28 10.47 -22.52
N TYR A 319 5.75 11.32 -21.65
CA TYR A 319 6.46 11.81 -20.47
C TYR A 319 6.97 10.68 -19.58
N LEU A 320 6.13 9.71 -19.24
CA LEU A 320 6.51 8.56 -18.42
C LEU A 320 7.52 7.62 -19.13
N GLU A 321 7.45 7.52 -20.45
CA GLU A 321 8.43 6.76 -21.27
C GLU A 321 9.83 7.39 -21.23
N GLU A 322 9.93 8.70 -21.44
CA GLU A 322 11.19 9.45 -21.41
C GLU A 322 11.88 9.31 -20.04
N ILE A 323 11.07 9.38 -18.99
CA ILE A 323 11.50 9.21 -17.61
C ILE A 323 12.04 7.80 -17.37
N SER A 324 11.29 6.77 -17.77
CA SER A 324 11.69 5.37 -17.60
C SER A 324 12.97 5.04 -18.37
N ALA A 325 13.15 5.66 -19.54
CA ALA A 325 14.34 5.49 -20.38
C ALA A 325 15.62 6.15 -19.80
N SER A 326 15.50 6.97 -18.74
CA SER A 326 16.66 7.67 -18.15
C SER A 326 17.67 6.75 -17.44
N GLY A 327 17.34 5.47 -17.25
CA GLY A 327 18.27 4.45 -16.74
C GLY A 327 18.71 4.65 -15.29
N ARG A 328 18.02 5.51 -14.52
CA ARG A 328 18.37 5.82 -13.13
C ARG A 328 17.97 4.73 -12.13
N CYS A 329 17.26 3.70 -12.57
CA CYS A 329 16.76 2.61 -11.75
C CYS A 329 17.03 1.27 -12.41
N ASP A 330 17.47 0.31 -11.61
CA ASP A 330 17.83 -1.03 -12.09
C ASP A 330 16.56 -1.83 -12.43
N ASP A 331 16.50 -2.43 -13.62
CA ASP A 331 15.28 -3.03 -14.21
C ASP A 331 14.66 -4.15 -13.34
N ALA A 332 15.46 -4.81 -12.50
CA ALA A 332 14.98 -5.85 -11.58
C ALA A 332 14.06 -5.31 -10.48
N ARG A 333 14.24 -4.05 -10.06
CA ARG A 333 13.37 -3.39 -9.07
C ARG A 333 12.02 -2.94 -9.68
N LEU A 334 11.94 -2.84 -11.01
CA LEU A 334 10.77 -2.40 -11.76
C LEU A 334 9.64 -3.46 -11.87
N MET A 335 9.75 -4.60 -11.20
CA MET A 335 8.82 -5.73 -11.42
C MET A 335 7.98 -6.10 -10.20
N VAL A 336 8.31 -5.59 -9.02
CA VAL A 336 7.75 -6.05 -7.73
C VAL A 336 6.56 -5.20 -7.26
N SER A 337 6.31 -4.01 -7.82
CA SER A 337 5.42 -3.00 -7.23
C SER A 337 3.92 -3.11 -7.57
N TRP A 338 3.48 -4.18 -8.24
CA TRP A 338 2.28 -4.13 -9.09
C TRP A 338 0.92 -3.99 -8.37
N ARG A 339 0.79 -4.20 -7.04
CA ARG A 339 -0.58 -4.24 -6.44
C ARG A 339 -0.83 -3.70 -5.04
N ALA A 340 0.16 -3.16 -4.33
CA ALA A 340 -0.16 -2.33 -3.16
C ALA A 340 -1.07 -1.12 -3.56
N GLN A 341 -1.00 -0.75 -4.84
CA GLN A 341 -1.43 0.52 -5.41
C GLN A 341 -2.95 0.73 -5.55
N ASP A 342 -3.77 -0.27 -5.87
CA ASP A 342 -5.22 -0.06 -6.02
C ASP A 342 -5.92 0.27 -4.68
N GLN A 343 -5.36 -0.22 -3.56
CA GLN A 343 -5.81 0.12 -2.22
C GLN A 343 -5.12 1.36 -1.66
N ASP A 344 -3.85 1.60 -2.05
CA ASP A 344 -3.11 2.79 -1.67
C ASP A 344 -3.57 4.06 -2.39
N ILE A 345 -4.14 4.00 -3.59
CA ILE A 345 -4.76 5.16 -4.26
C ILE A 345 -5.90 5.75 -3.41
N GLN A 346 -6.69 4.90 -2.74
CA GLN A 346 -7.71 5.31 -1.76
C GLN A 346 -7.09 5.81 -0.44
N HIS A 347 -5.83 5.47 -0.16
CA HIS A 347 -5.10 5.87 1.04
C HIS A 347 -4.36 7.20 0.85
N VAL A 348 -3.64 7.39 -0.27
CA VAL A 348 -3.08 8.68 -0.73
C VAL A 348 -4.18 9.74 -0.81
N ARG A 349 -5.38 9.36 -1.29
CA ARG A 349 -6.57 10.23 -1.28
C ARG A 349 -6.94 10.70 0.13
N ARG A 350 -6.83 9.84 1.14
CA ARG A 350 -7.11 10.18 2.55
C ARG A 350 -5.96 10.96 3.21
N LEU A 351 -4.71 10.71 2.85
CA LEU A 351 -3.53 11.39 3.39
C LEU A 351 -3.47 12.88 3.02
N PHE A 352 -3.81 13.23 1.77
CA PHE A 352 -3.83 14.64 1.34
C PHE A 352 -5.10 15.40 1.74
N ILE A 353 -6.23 14.71 1.90
CA ILE A 353 -7.51 15.33 2.31
C ILE A 353 -7.62 15.45 3.84
N ASP A 354 -6.97 14.59 4.61
CA ASP A 354 -7.11 14.54 6.06
C ASP A 354 -5.76 14.33 6.76
N HIS A 355 -5.08 15.45 7.07
CA HIS A 355 -3.79 15.52 7.78
C HIS A 355 -3.78 14.80 9.16
N ARG A 356 -4.91 14.26 9.64
CA ARG A 356 -5.04 13.62 10.95
C ARG A 356 -5.03 12.09 10.95
N HIS A 357 -5.01 11.43 9.79
CA HIS A 357 -5.07 9.96 9.72
C HIS A 357 -3.69 9.30 9.61
N GLU A 358 -2.92 9.36 10.68
CA GLU A 358 -1.72 8.53 10.82
C GLU A 358 -2.06 7.02 10.82
N LEU A 359 -1.38 6.28 9.94
CA LEU A 359 -1.02 4.85 10.06
C LEU A 359 -2.14 3.89 10.52
N TRP A 360 -3.03 3.53 9.59
CA TRP A 360 -4.11 2.54 9.76
C TRP A 360 -3.69 1.07 9.62
N TRP A 361 -2.39 0.75 9.61
CA TRP A 361 -1.94 -0.62 9.34
C TRP A 361 -2.07 -1.57 10.54
N ASP A 362 -2.45 -1.06 11.71
CA ASP A 362 -2.63 -1.85 12.93
C ASP A 362 -4.05 -2.38 13.15
N VAL A 363 -5.01 -1.88 12.38
CA VAL A 363 -6.40 -2.33 12.42
C VAL A 363 -6.61 -3.28 11.24
N ASP A 364 -7.44 -4.31 11.42
CA ASP A 364 -7.84 -5.24 10.37
C ASP A 364 -8.50 -4.46 9.22
N TRP A 365 -7.66 -3.98 8.31
CA TRP A 365 -7.99 -2.97 7.29
C TRP A 365 -9.10 -3.46 6.37
N ARG A 366 -9.27 -4.78 6.22
CA ARG A 366 -10.38 -5.39 5.49
C ARG A 366 -11.73 -5.08 6.15
N GLN A 367 -11.78 -5.08 7.49
CA GLN A 367 -12.99 -4.76 8.24
C GLN A 367 -13.31 -3.27 8.21
N ASP A 368 -12.30 -2.41 8.24
CA ASP A 368 -12.49 -0.96 8.22
C ASP A 368 -12.83 -0.43 6.82
N VAL A 369 -12.24 -1.00 5.76
CA VAL A 369 -12.67 -0.73 4.38
C VAL A 369 -14.09 -1.24 4.17
N ALA A 370 -14.44 -2.43 4.68
CA ALA A 370 -15.81 -2.93 4.63
C ALA A 370 -16.78 -2.06 5.44
N ARG A 371 -16.37 -1.52 6.60
CA ARG A 371 -17.17 -0.61 7.42
C ARG A 371 -17.34 0.75 6.76
N ALA A 372 -16.28 1.37 6.24
CA ALA A 372 -16.34 2.65 5.54
C ALA A 372 -17.15 2.52 4.24
N ALA A 373 -16.96 1.45 3.46
CA ALA A 373 -17.78 1.16 2.30
C ALA A 373 -19.26 0.92 2.68
N ARG A 374 -19.52 0.29 3.83
CA ARG A 374 -20.87 0.12 4.38
C ARG A 374 -21.46 1.44 4.84
N GLU A 375 -20.72 2.28 5.55
CA GLU A 375 -21.16 3.59 6.03
C GLU A 375 -21.40 4.56 4.86
N GLU A 376 -20.56 4.53 3.83
CA GLU A 376 -20.76 5.26 2.58
C GLU A 376 -21.96 4.73 1.79
N ALA A 377 -22.15 3.41 1.72
CA ALA A 377 -23.34 2.79 1.12
C ALA A 377 -24.62 3.14 1.90
N LEU A 378 -24.55 3.20 3.23
CA LEU A 378 -25.64 3.61 4.12
C LEU A 378 -25.93 5.12 4.00
N ALA A 379 -24.92 5.96 3.83
CA ALA A 379 -25.09 7.39 3.57
C ALA A 379 -25.69 7.66 2.17
N LYS A 380 -25.45 6.76 1.21
CA LYS A 380 -26.04 6.78 -0.14
C LYS A 380 -27.43 6.11 -0.21
N LEU A 381 -27.97 5.54 0.88
CA LEU A 381 -29.32 4.94 0.93
C LEU A 381 -30.48 5.85 0.48
N PRO A 382 -30.46 7.20 0.65
CA PRO A 382 -31.51 8.05 0.08
C PRO A 382 -31.60 7.96 -1.44
N TYR A 383 -30.51 7.63 -2.13
CA TYR A 383 -30.44 7.46 -3.58
C TYR A 383 -30.79 6.04 -4.06
N LEU A 384 -30.61 5.02 -3.21
CA LEU A 384 -31.01 3.64 -3.52
C LEU A 384 -32.52 3.40 -3.39
N ARG A 385 -33.28 4.31 -2.78
CA ARG A 385 -34.77 4.27 -2.82
C ARG A 385 -35.35 4.40 -4.23
N PHE A 386 -34.59 4.88 -5.20
CA PHE A 386 -35.00 4.89 -6.61
C PHE A 386 -34.85 3.51 -7.29
N TYR A 387 -33.96 2.64 -6.80
CA TYR A 387 -33.74 1.30 -7.36
C TYR A 387 -34.77 0.27 -6.90
N HIS A 388 -35.31 0.40 -5.68
CA HIS A 388 -36.41 -0.49 -5.24
C HIS A 388 -37.75 -0.22 -5.92
N LEU A 389 -37.89 0.89 -6.66
CA LEU A 389 -39.06 1.17 -7.49
C LEU A 389 -39.05 0.38 -8.82
N SER A 390 -37.89 -0.05 -9.33
CA SER A 390 -37.83 -0.91 -10.53
C SER A 390 -38.08 -2.39 -10.22
N ASP A 391 -37.63 -2.88 -9.06
CA ASP A 391 -37.89 -4.25 -8.62
C ASP A 391 -39.35 -4.44 -8.18
N ALA A 392 -39.95 -3.44 -7.53
CA ALA A 392 -41.39 -3.44 -7.25
C ALA A 392 -42.24 -3.44 -8.53
N LEU A 393 -41.79 -2.79 -9.61
CA LEU A 393 -42.47 -2.84 -10.91
C LEU A 393 -42.36 -4.22 -11.59
N LEU A 394 -41.27 -4.96 -11.36
CA LEU A 394 -41.08 -6.33 -11.87
C LEU A 394 -41.89 -7.36 -11.07
N ASP A 395 -42.03 -7.19 -9.76
CA ASP A 395 -42.91 -8.01 -8.92
C ASP A 395 -44.40 -7.76 -9.22
N THR A 396 -44.77 -6.52 -9.59
CA THR A 396 -46.15 -6.18 -10.00
C THR A 396 -46.53 -6.83 -11.34
N LEU A 397 -45.55 -7.25 -12.15
CA LEU A 397 -45.77 -7.94 -13.43
C LEU A 397 -45.80 -9.48 -13.31
N GLN A 398 -45.61 -10.05 -12.11
CA GLN A 398 -45.64 -11.50 -11.87
C GLN A 398 -46.92 -12.04 -11.21
N VAL A 399 -47.98 -11.24 -11.03
CA VAL A 399 -49.27 -11.75 -10.50
C VAL A 399 -50.35 -11.74 -11.57
N SER A 400 -50.39 -12.81 -12.37
CA SER A 400 -51.63 -13.32 -12.99
C SER A 400 -51.50 -14.83 -13.20
N THR A 401 -51.40 -15.57 -12.10
CA THR A 401 -51.77 -16.99 -12.13
C THR A 401 -53.25 -17.07 -12.48
N ILE A 402 -53.54 -17.54 -13.69
CA ILE A 402 -54.89 -17.95 -14.11
C ILE A 402 -55.35 -19.03 -13.11
N PRO A 403 -56.46 -18.84 -12.38
CA PRO A 403 -57.04 -19.92 -11.60
C PRO A 403 -57.67 -20.93 -12.56
N GLY A 404 -57.31 -22.20 -12.39
CA GLY A 404 -57.87 -23.28 -13.18
C GLY A 404 -59.36 -23.49 -12.91
N SER A 405 -60.04 -24.07 -13.89
CA SER A 405 -60.95 -25.20 -13.69
C SER A 405 -61.27 -25.83 -15.04
N SER A 406 -61.30 -27.17 -15.04
CA SER A 406 -62.13 -28.08 -15.85
C SER A 406 -62.44 -27.73 -17.30
#